data_AF-A0A9E4RVJ0-F1
#
_entry.id   AF-A0A9E4RVJ0-F1
#
_cell.length_a   1.000
_cell.length_b   1.000
_cell.length_c   1.000
_cell.angle_alpha   90.00
_cell.angle_beta   90.00
_cell.angle_gamma   90.00
#
_symmetry.space_group_name_H-M   'P 1'
#
loop_
_entity.id
_entity.type
_entity.pdbx_description
1 polymer ?
#
loop_
_entity_poly.entity_id
_entity_poly.type
_entity_poly.pdbx_seq_one_letter_code
_entity_poly.pdbx_strand_id
1 'polypeptide(L)' 'MPKWEYVILDSLDLEKRLTIAGPSRDDVEKYLNVLGSRGWEIVNLDFRELESRGSFTGVAKRERS' A
#
# COMPACT_ATOMS: atom_id res chain seq x y z
N MET A 1 3.92 26.85 -3.70
CA MET A 1 3.09 25.63 -3.51
C MET A 1 4.01 24.45 -3.35
N PRO A 2 3.76 23.56 -2.37
CA PRO A 2 4.54 22.33 -2.22
C PRO A 2 4.42 21.48 -3.48
N LYS A 3 5.53 20.87 -3.90
CA LYS A 3 5.57 19.88 -4.97
C LYS A 3 5.41 18.50 -4.34
N TRP A 4 4.72 17.59 -5.01
CA TRP A 4 4.44 16.26 -4.48
C TRP A 4 5.09 15.19 -5.35
N GLU A 5 5.59 14.14 -4.71
CA GLU A 5 5.86 12.86 -5.36
C GLU A 5 4.77 11.87 -4.96
N TYR A 6 4.43 10.95 -5.86
CA TYR A 6 3.35 9.99 -5.71
C TYR A 6 3.87 8.58 -5.97
N VAL A 7 3.27 7.60 -5.29
CA VAL A 7 3.56 6.19 -5.49
C VAL A 7 2.25 5.40 -5.52
N ILE A 8 2.18 4.43 -6.43
CA ILE A 8 1.10 3.43 -6.45
C ILE A 8 1.40 2.42 -5.36
N LEU A 9 0.37 2.10 -4.58
CA LEU A 9 0.39 1.02 -3.61
C LEU A 9 -0.35 -0.15 -4.21
N ASP A 10 0.30 -1.29 -4.37
CA ASP A 10 -0.37 -2.53 -4.73
C ASP A 10 -0.03 -3.61 -3.72
N SER A 11 -1.06 -4.31 -3.24
CA SER A 11 -0.90 -5.52 -2.42
C SER A 11 -0.04 -6.60 -3.08
N LEU A 12 0.10 -6.60 -4.40
CA LEU A 12 0.99 -7.49 -5.15
C LEU A 12 2.49 -7.17 -4.94
N ASP A 13 2.82 -5.94 -4.54
CA ASP A 13 4.20 -5.52 -4.25
C ASP A 13 4.68 -5.94 -2.85
N LEU A 14 3.78 -6.54 -2.04
CA LEU A 14 4.13 -7.20 -0.79
C LEU A 14 4.89 -8.49 -1.12
N GLU A 15 6.20 -8.35 -1.32
CA GLU A 15 7.11 -9.40 -1.82
C GLU A 15 6.80 -10.83 -1.32
N LYS A 16 6.81 -11.77 -2.28
CA LYS A 16 6.94 -13.22 -2.10
C LYS A 16 5.74 -13.97 -1.51
N ARG A 17 4.57 -13.84 -2.12
CA ARG A 17 3.53 -14.84 -1.90
C ARG A 17 3.27 -15.68 -3.14
N LEU A 18 4.07 -16.75 -3.22
CA LEU A 18 3.76 -18.02 -3.89
C LEU A 18 2.48 -18.69 -3.32
N THR A 19 1.63 -17.94 -2.59
CA THR A 19 0.41 -18.42 -1.97
C THR A 19 -0.77 -17.86 -2.74
N ILE A 20 -1.71 -18.74 -3.10
CA ILE A 20 -2.97 -18.40 -3.77
C ILE A 20 -3.82 -17.44 -2.89
N ALA A 21 -3.55 -17.40 -1.58
CA ALA A 21 -4.14 -16.43 -0.66
C ALA A 21 -3.32 -15.13 -0.65
N GLY A 22 -3.99 -13.98 -0.79
CA GLY A 22 -3.38 -12.65 -0.69
C GLY A 22 -2.81 -12.32 0.69
N PRO A 23 -2.40 -11.06 0.92
CA PRO A 23 -1.71 -10.68 2.14
C PRO A 23 -2.62 -10.80 3.37
N SER A 24 -2.05 -11.19 4.50
CA SER A 24 -2.79 -11.15 5.75
C SER A 24 -2.96 -9.70 6.20
N ARG A 25 -3.94 -9.44 7.08
CA ARG A 25 -4.14 -8.12 7.67
C ARG A 25 -2.84 -7.55 8.27
N ASP A 26 -2.08 -8.38 9.00
CA ASP A 26 -0.83 -7.96 9.64
C ASP A 26 0.24 -7.54 8.62
N ASP A 27 0.26 -8.16 7.43
CA ASP A 27 1.20 -7.78 6.37
C ASP A 27 0.83 -6.43 5.78
N VAL A 28 -0.46 -6.21 5.53
CA VAL A 28 -0.99 -4.92 5.09
C VAL A 28 -0.66 -3.84 6.11
N GLU A 29 -0.94 -4.07 7.39
CA GLU A 29 -0.64 -3.11 8.47
C GLU A 29 0.86 -2.81 8.56
N LYS A 30 1.74 -3.82 8.49
CA LYS A 30 3.20 -3.61 8.49
C LYS A 30 3.65 -2.75 7.31
N TYR A 31 3.13 -3.02 6.12
CA TYR A 31 3.47 -2.26 4.92
C TYR A 31 3.02 -0.80 4.99
N LEU A 32 1.79 -0.54 5.41
CA LEU A 32 1.28 0.82 5.56
C LEU A 32 2.07 1.61 6.63
N ASN A 33 2.46 0.95 7.73
CA ASN A 33 3.32 1.55 8.75
C ASN A 33 4.73 1.90 8.21
N VAL A 34 5.32 1.02 7.39
CA VAL A 34 6.62 1.31 6.73
C VAL A 34 6.49 2.54 5.83
N LEU A 35 5.40 2.69 5.07
CA LEU A 35 5.15 3.87 4.24
C LEU A 35 5.05 5.14 5.10
N GLY A 36 4.25 5.10 6.17
CA GLY A 36 4.12 6.22 7.10
C GLY A 36 5.45 6.63 7.72
N SER A 37 6.29 5.66 8.13
CA SER A 37 7.63 5.94 8.69
C SER A 37 8.59 6.60 7.68
N ARG A 38 8.33 6.44 6.37
CA ARG A 38 9.10 7.04 5.28
C ARG A 38 8.53 8.39 4.81
N GLY A 39 7.52 8.91 5.52
CA GLY A 39 6.88 10.20 5.23
C GLY A 39 5.80 10.15 4.16
N TRP A 40 5.35 8.97 3.73
CA TRP A 40 4.26 8.83 2.78
C TRP A 40 2.90 8.99 3.48
N GLU A 41 2.10 9.92 2.98
CA GLU A 41 0.69 10.10 3.34
C GLU A 41 -0.17 9.26 2.38
N ILE A 42 -0.98 8.37 2.93
CA ILE A 42 -1.92 7.55 2.15
C ILE A 42 -3.09 8.44 1.73
N VAL A 43 -3.31 8.56 0.42
CA VAL A 43 -4.41 9.35 -0.16
C VAL A 43 -5.67 8.49 -0.29
N ASN A 44 -5.50 7.25 -0.73
CA ASN A 44 -6.58 6.27 -0.84
C ASN A 44 -6.07 4.84 -0.72
N LEU A 45 -6.96 3.95 -0.28
CA LEU A 45 -6.82 2.51 -0.35
C LEU A 45 -8.17 1.93 -0.75
N ASP A 46 -8.17 1.11 -1.78
CA ASP A 46 -9.34 0.42 -2.31
C ASP A 46 -9.12 -1.09 -2.20
N PHE A 47 -9.92 -1.76 -1.37
CA PHE A 47 -9.80 -3.19 -1.10
C PHE A 47 -10.62 -3.98 -2.12
N ARG A 48 -9.98 -4.96 -2.74
CA ARG A 48 -10.60 -5.82 -3.76
C ARG A 48 -11.26 -7.01 -3.07
N GLU A 49 -12.49 -6.81 -2.61
CA GLU A 49 -13.24 -7.83 -1.84
C GLU A 49 -13.46 -9.15 -2.60
N LEU A 50 -13.43 -9.11 -3.94
CA LEU A 50 -13.66 -10.27 -4.81
C LEU A 50 -12.41 -11.10 -5.15
N GLU A 51 -11.19 -10.58 -4.89
CA GLU A 51 -9.95 -11.29 -5.25
C GLU A 51 -9.46 -12.17 -4.11
N SER A 52 -9.05 -11.55 -3.01
CA SER A 52 -8.59 -12.25 -1.82
C SER A 52 -8.60 -11.30 -0.62
N ARG A 53 -8.70 -11.85 0.60
CA ARG A 53 -8.63 -11.03 1.81
C ARG A 53 -7.33 -10.22 1.80
N GLY A 54 -7.44 -8.91 1.96
CA GLY A 54 -6.29 -8.01 2.02
C GLY A 54 -5.74 -7.56 0.66
N SER A 55 -6.31 -7.99 -0.48
CA SER A 55 -5.96 -7.39 -1.77
C SER A 55 -6.39 -5.93 -1.82
N PHE A 56 -5.52 -5.03 -2.27
CA PHE A 56 -5.84 -3.62 -2.44
C PHE A 56 -4.99 -2.93 -3.52
N THR A 57 -5.49 -1.78 -3.97
CA THR A 57 -4.73 -0.77 -4.70
C THR A 57 -4.90 0.59 -4.05
N GLY A 58 -3.91 1.45 -4.14
CA GLY A 58 -3.96 2.76 -3.54
C GLY A 58 -2.93 3.73 -4.11
N VAL A 59 -2.94 4.94 -3.56
CA VAL A 59 -1.98 5.97 -3.87
C VAL A 59 -1.52 6.58 -2.55
N ALA A 60 -0.21 6.81 -2.45
CA ALA A 60 0.36 7.67 -1.43
C ALA A 60 1.12 8.82 -2.06
N LYS A 61 1.28 9.90 -1.30
CA LYS A 61 2.07 11.07 -1.69
C LYS A 61 3.03 11.45 -0.57
N ARG A 62 4.12 12.14 -0.90
CA ARG A 62 4.92 12.89 0.07
C ARG A 62 5.47 14.17 -0.57
N GLU A 63 5.88 15.12 0.25
CA GLU A 63 6.43 16.37 -0.25
C GLU A 63 7.78 16.12 -0.94
N ARG A 64 7.92 16.62 -2.16
CA ARG A 64 9.13 16.50 -2.96
C ARG A 64 10.15 17.52 -2.49
N SER A 65 11.23 17.04 -1.88
CA SER A 65 12.39 17.86 -1.48
C SER A 65 13.08 18.52 -2.68
#